data_AF-A0A366WJA8-F1
#
_entry.id   AF-A0A366WJA8-F1
#
_cell.length_a   1.000
_cell.length_b   1.000
_cell.length_c   1.000
_cell.angle_alpha   90.00
_cell.angle_beta   90.00
_cell.angle_gamma   90.00
#
_symmetry.space_group_name_H-M   'P 1'
#
loop_
_entity.id
_entity.type
_entity.pdbx_description
1 polymer ?
#
loop_
_entity_poly.entity_id
_entity_poly.type
_entity_poly.pdbx_seq_one_letter_code
_entity_poly.pdbx_strand_id
1 'polypeptide(L)'
;MFIRKSRKRPLANGEPLFHSDHARPRTRREFIAQGMMAGTATVFGASIFSLFGNPRMASAALSSDLESLKSGCGIAVQGAGKIPFICFDLAGGANIAGSNVLMGKSGGQMDFLSTAGYSKLGLPGDMLPNDPAFVNEELGLAFHSDSAFLRGIQQSTSAGTRAATNGAIIAARSENDTGNNPHNPMYGINKAGADGSLLSLVGSQSTDSGGNSLSPMDLINPQVRPTKIDRPSDVTGLVDVGDLIGILDQGDAVAVMESIQRISDKKMDKVNTGISTDEVVKDLVRCGYIKSADLADRFGNPADLDPMADPDIVGPGGIFSSTEFNSSRDFQKTASVMKLVLSGYAGAGTITMGGYDYHTGERGTGERRDELAGRCMGACLEYAARVGMPLMLYVFSDGSVSSNGRIDDSEDARGKGEWTGDNQQTAASFFLVYNPNGRPTPIRNQIGFMRADGSVETASSPAANNVNQLVQTVLLNYMALHGEQADFASTFMGHGLGNTASQERLIAFDSVVNGTIPSQP
;
A
#
# COMPACT_ATOMS: atom_id res chain seq x y z
N MET A 1 -20.05 -56.82 35.71
CA MET A 1 -20.29 -55.45 36.20
C MET A 1 -19.36 -54.50 35.44
N PHE A 2 -19.85 -53.81 34.42
CA PHE A 2 -19.05 -52.85 33.65
C PHE A 2 -19.03 -51.52 34.39
N ILE A 3 -17.89 -51.14 34.97
CA ILE A 3 -17.72 -49.84 35.60
C ILE A 3 -17.57 -48.79 34.48
N ARG A 4 -18.63 -48.02 34.20
CA ARG A 4 -18.54 -46.84 33.33
C ARG A 4 -17.64 -45.81 34.01
N LYS A 5 -16.50 -45.46 33.39
CA LYS A 5 -15.69 -44.29 33.80
C LYS A 5 -16.56 -43.03 33.71
N SER A 6 -16.53 -42.18 34.73
CA SER A 6 -17.28 -40.92 34.70
C SER A 6 -16.72 -40.00 33.61
N ARG A 7 -17.61 -39.24 32.96
CA ARG A 7 -17.19 -38.21 31.99
C ARG A 7 -16.40 -37.13 32.72
N LYS A 8 -15.21 -36.80 32.22
CA LYS A 8 -14.41 -35.67 32.72
C LYS A 8 -15.22 -34.37 32.55
N ARG A 9 -15.09 -33.45 33.52
CA ARG A 9 -15.79 -32.16 33.46
C ARG A 9 -15.40 -31.40 32.17
N PRO A 10 -16.30 -30.61 31.58
CA PRO A 10 -15.92 -29.60 30.60
C PRO A 10 -14.90 -28.63 31.22
N LEU A 11 -13.80 -28.37 30.51
CA LEU A 11 -12.78 -27.42 30.96
C LEU A 11 -13.29 -25.99 30.80
N ALA A 12 -12.87 -25.09 31.70
CA ALA A 12 -13.21 -23.67 31.59
C ALA A 12 -12.47 -23.01 30.41
N ASN A 13 -13.01 -21.92 29.86
CA ASN A 13 -12.34 -21.15 28.81
C ASN A 13 -11.01 -20.60 29.35
N GLY A 14 -9.89 -21.19 28.91
CA GLY A 14 -8.52 -20.89 29.38
C GLY A 14 -7.81 -22.05 30.08
N GLU A 15 -8.47 -23.17 30.37
CA GLU A 15 -7.80 -24.34 30.94
C GLU A 15 -7.04 -25.15 29.85
N PRO A 16 -5.74 -25.42 30.05
CA PRO A 16 -4.94 -26.19 29.10
C PRO A 16 -5.41 -27.65 28.99
N LEU A 17 -5.51 -28.15 27.76
CA LEU A 17 -5.84 -29.53 27.45
C LEU A 17 -4.61 -30.44 27.67
N PHE A 18 -4.70 -31.36 28.63
CA PHE A 18 -3.64 -32.35 28.86
C PHE A 18 -3.97 -33.69 28.21
N HIS A 19 -3.12 -34.12 27.26
CA HIS A 19 -3.17 -35.46 26.68
C HIS A 19 -2.59 -36.48 27.67
N SER A 20 -3.23 -37.64 27.83
CA SER A 20 -2.86 -38.64 28.85
C SER A 20 -1.45 -39.21 28.71
N ASP A 21 -0.90 -39.16 27.50
CA ASP A 21 0.39 -39.77 27.15
C ASP A 21 1.57 -38.77 27.18
N HIS A 22 1.32 -37.51 27.57
CA HIS A 22 2.35 -36.49 27.73
C HIS A 22 2.46 -36.08 29.20
N ALA A 23 3.22 -36.86 29.97
CA ALA A 23 3.59 -36.48 31.33
C ALA A 23 4.52 -35.24 31.30
N ARG A 24 4.26 -34.25 32.16
CA ARG A 24 5.18 -33.11 32.35
C ARG A 24 6.53 -33.65 32.84
N PRO A 25 7.67 -33.17 32.30
CA PRO A 25 8.97 -33.57 32.80
C PRO A 25 9.08 -33.16 34.27
N ARG A 26 9.30 -34.14 35.16
CA ARG A 26 9.43 -33.91 36.60
C ARG A 26 10.87 -33.92 37.05
N THR A 27 11.78 -34.39 36.19
CA THR A 27 13.20 -34.46 36.48
C THR A 27 14.04 -33.77 35.41
N ARG A 28 15.24 -33.30 35.81
CA ARG A 28 16.19 -32.63 34.91
C ARG A 28 16.61 -33.51 33.72
N ARG A 29 16.61 -34.84 33.88
CA ARG A 29 16.89 -35.80 32.80
C ARG A 29 15.73 -35.93 31.80
N GLU A 30 14.49 -35.92 32.27
CA GLU A 30 13.31 -35.96 31.40
C GLU A 30 13.16 -34.69 30.56
N PHE A 31 13.52 -33.54 31.14
CA PHE A 31 13.55 -32.26 30.43
C PHE A 31 14.58 -32.27 29.26
N ILE A 32 15.75 -32.89 29.49
CA ILE A 32 16.82 -33.03 28.49
C ILE A 32 16.43 -34.03 27.39
N ALA A 33 15.76 -35.13 27.74
CA ALA A 33 15.39 -36.19 26.80
C ALA A 33 14.29 -35.80 25.81
N GLN A 34 13.48 -34.78 26.11
CA GLN A 34 12.43 -34.27 25.20
C GLN A 34 12.97 -33.29 24.12
N GLY A 35 14.27 -33.30 23.83
CA GLY A 35 14.85 -32.58 22.69
C GLY A 35 15.08 -31.08 22.91
N MET A 36 14.77 -30.54 24.09
CA MET A 36 14.94 -29.10 24.35
C MET A 36 16.41 -28.68 24.34
N MET A 37 17.37 -29.58 24.64
CA MET A 37 18.80 -29.27 24.52
C MET A 37 19.30 -29.12 23.07
N ALA A 38 18.73 -29.86 22.12
CA ALA A 38 19.07 -29.70 20.70
C ALA A 38 18.42 -28.44 20.09
N GLY A 39 17.23 -28.06 20.60
CA GLY A 39 16.61 -26.77 20.27
C GLY A 39 17.37 -25.58 20.83
N THR A 40 17.92 -25.68 22.06
CA THR A 40 18.68 -24.58 22.65
C THR A 40 19.99 -24.29 21.92
N ALA A 41 20.74 -25.29 21.45
CA ALA A 41 22.00 -25.01 20.73
C ALA A 41 21.79 -24.33 19.36
N THR A 42 20.59 -24.48 18.76
CA THR A 42 20.27 -23.87 17.46
C THR A 42 19.57 -22.51 17.61
N VAL A 43 18.92 -22.26 18.76
CA VAL A 43 18.28 -20.97 19.09
C VAL A 43 19.23 -20.02 19.86
N PHE A 44 20.28 -20.53 20.51
CA PHE A 44 21.25 -19.70 21.24
C PHE A 44 22.39 -19.12 20.38
N GLY A 45 22.38 -19.31 19.05
CA GLY A 45 23.29 -18.59 18.16
C GLY A 45 23.06 -17.07 18.12
N ALA A 46 21.94 -16.57 18.67
CA ALA A 46 21.53 -15.17 18.54
C ALA A 46 21.00 -14.51 19.84
N SER A 47 21.12 -15.10 21.04
CA SER A 47 20.38 -14.57 22.22
C SER A 47 21.06 -14.68 23.59
N ILE A 48 22.37 -14.48 23.69
CA ILE A 48 23.04 -14.34 25.00
C ILE A 48 23.71 -12.97 25.03
N PHE A 49 23.17 -12.04 25.83
CA PHE A 49 23.86 -11.15 26.79
C PHE A 49 22.98 -9.93 27.14
N SER A 50 22.11 -10.09 28.14
CA SER A 50 21.39 -8.99 28.81
C SER A 50 21.90 -8.84 30.24
N LEU A 51 22.68 -7.79 30.52
CA LEU A 51 22.79 -7.20 31.86
C LEU A 51 23.42 -5.80 31.75
N PHE A 52 22.73 -4.79 32.31
CA PHE A 52 23.13 -3.40 32.62
C PHE A 52 22.74 -2.26 31.65
N GLY A 53 21.86 -1.37 32.15
CA GLY A 53 22.06 0.10 32.17
C GLY A 53 21.49 0.99 31.05
N ASN A 54 20.62 1.95 31.42
CA ASN A 54 19.93 2.99 30.60
C ASN A 54 20.29 4.41 31.12
N PRO A 55 19.94 5.61 30.53
CA PRO A 55 19.57 6.06 29.15
C PRO A 55 20.35 7.31 28.60
N ARG A 56 20.37 7.53 27.26
CA ARG A 56 19.81 8.70 26.50
C ARG A 56 20.61 9.13 25.24
N MET A 57 19.87 9.24 24.13
CA MET A 57 20.02 10.17 22.98
C MET A 57 21.38 10.30 22.27
N ALA A 58 21.50 9.64 21.12
CA ALA A 58 21.99 10.18 19.84
C ALA A 58 21.81 9.08 18.77
N SER A 59 21.40 9.43 17.54
CA SER A 59 21.65 8.54 16.40
C SER A 59 23.17 8.36 16.32
N ALA A 60 23.61 7.11 16.30
CA ALA A 60 25.00 6.77 16.24
C ALA A 60 25.29 6.38 14.80
N ALA A 61 25.73 7.38 14.02
CA ALA A 61 26.27 7.13 12.70
C ALA A 61 27.25 5.94 12.78
N LEU A 62 27.08 4.97 11.87
CA LEU A 62 28.02 3.85 11.77
C LEU A 62 29.44 4.42 11.68
N SER A 63 30.36 3.72 12.33
CA SER A 63 31.79 3.96 12.21
C SER A 63 32.19 4.05 10.73
N SER A 64 33.16 4.93 10.44
CA SER A 64 33.51 5.30 9.06
C SER A 64 33.94 4.11 8.19
N ASP A 65 34.48 3.05 8.81
CA ASP A 65 34.79 1.78 8.15
C ASP A 65 33.53 1.04 7.67
N LEU A 66 32.46 1.03 8.47
CA LEU A 66 31.20 0.35 8.12
C LEU A 66 30.31 1.17 7.19
N GLU A 67 30.30 2.50 7.32
CA GLU A 67 29.65 3.37 6.30
C GLU A 67 30.27 3.16 4.91
N SER A 68 31.59 2.99 4.83
CA SER A 68 32.26 2.71 3.55
C SER A 68 31.83 1.36 2.96
N LEU A 69 31.62 0.35 3.81
CA LEU A 69 31.20 -1.00 3.40
C LEU A 69 29.70 -1.10 3.04
N LYS A 70 28.86 -0.19 3.55
CA LYS A 70 27.42 -0.10 3.28
C LYS A 70 27.12 0.00 1.78
N SER A 71 27.90 0.82 1.06
CA SER A 71 27.80 0.99 -0.39
C SER A 71 28.15 -0.29 -1.17
N GLY A 72 29.13 -1.06 -0.69
CA GLY A 72 29.52 -2.35 -1.27
C GLY A 72 28.50 -3.46 -1.04
N CYS A 73 27.72 -3.36 0.04
CA CYS A 73 26.65 -4.30 0.37
C CYS A 73 25.29 -3.98 -0.28
N GLY A 74 25.18 -2.89 -1.05
CA GLY A 74 23.93 -2.49 -1.69
C GLY A 74 22.82 -2.12 -0.71
N ILE A 75 23.16 -1.71 0.52
CA ILE A 75 22.19 -1.33 1.55
C ILE A 75 21.66 0.07 1.21
N ALA A 76 20.50 0.12 0.57
CA ALA A 76 19.87 1.37 0.17
C ALA A 76 19.16 2.02 1.36
N VAL A 77 19.56 3.25 1.70
CA VAL A 77 19.03 4.01 2.84
C VAL A 77 17.56 4.42 2.62
N GLN A 78 17.08 4.51 1.38
CA GLN A 78 15.68 4.86 1.06
C GLN A 78 14.92 3.75 0.30
N GLY A 79 15.32 2.49 0.46
CA GLY A 79 14.80 1.39 -0.35
C GLY A 79 15.28 1.47 -1.80
N ALA A 80 14.57 0.85 -2.74
CA ALA A 80 14.97 0.78 -4.15
C ALA A 80 14.92 2.14 -4.90
N GLY A 81 14.47 3.22 -4.23
CA GLY A 81 14.42 4.57 -4.82
C GLY A 81 13.38 4.73 -5.93
N LYS A 82 12.44 3.79 -6.06
CA LYS A 82 11.29 3.90 -6.97
C LYS A 82 10.24 4.85 -6.40
N ILE A 83 9.37 5.39 -7.27
CA ILE A 83 8.23 6.21 -6.86
C ILE A 83 7.37 5.42 -5.88
N PRO A 84 7.15 5.91 -4.64
CA PRO A 84 6.21 5.33 -3.70
C PRO A 84 4.86 5.02 -4.34
N PHE A 85 4.33 3.82 -4.07
CA PHE A 85 3.05 3.37 -4.60
C PHE A 85 2.09 3.00 -3.47
N ILE A 86 0.92 3.62 -3.46
CA ILE A 86 -0.16 3.31 -2.52
C ILE A 86 -1.41 3.00 -3.31
N CYS A 87 -2.10 1.91 -3.00
CA CYS A 87 -3.41 1.64 -3.57
C CYS A 87 -4.53 1.60 -2.53
N PHE A 88 -5.66 2.20 -2.89
CA PHE A 88 -6.91 2.17 -2.15
C PHE A 88 -7.82 1.08 -2.74
N ASP A 89 -8.10 0.08 -1.93
CA ASP A 89 -8.98 -1.04 -2.23
C ASP A 89 -10.33 -0.77 -1.57
N LEU A 90 -11.27 -0.26 -2.36
CA LEU A 90 -12.61 0.09 -1.91
C LEU A 90 -13.48 -1.17 -1.97
N ALA A 91 -13.56 -1.88 -0.84
CA ALA A 91 -14.20 -3.18 -0.73
C ALA A 91 -15.73 -3.06 -0.88
N GLY A 92 -16.24 -3.57 -1.99
CA GLY A 92 -17.62 -3.41 -2.46
C GLY A 92 -17.66 -2.75 -3.85
N GLY A 93 -18.75 -2.05 -4.17
CA GLY A 93 -18.95 -1.35 -5.44
C GLY A 93 -18.95 0.17 -5.31
N ALA A 94 -17.78 0.80 -5.35
CA ALA A 94 -17.64 2.24 -5.27
C ALA A 94 -18.18 2.95 -6.52
N ASN A 95 -18.67 4.17 -6.32
CA ASN A 95 -19.06 5.04 -7.42
C ASN A 95 -17.84 5.84 -7.89
N ILE A 96 -17.02 5.27 -8.78
CA ILE A 96 -15.84 5.97 -9.29
C ILE A 96 -16.19 6.88 -10.47
N ALA A 97 -16.85 6.35 -11.50
CA ALA A 97 -17.11 7.07 -12.75
C ALA A 97 -18.38 7.94 -12.72
N GLY A 98 -18.32 9.10 -13.34
CA GLY A 98 -19.45 10.02 -13.50
C GLY A 98 -19.58 10.98 -12.33
N SER A 99 -20.20 10.55 -11.23
CA SER A 99 -20.52 11.46 -10.12
C SER A 99 -19.32 11.80 -9.22
N ASN A 100 -18.22 11.04 -9.34
CA ASN A 100 -16.92 11.41 -8.77
C ASN A 100 -15.93 11.85 -9.86
N VAL A 101 -15.27 10.90 -10.52
CA VAL A 101 -14.31 11.17 -11.61
C VAL A 101 -15.04 11.17 -12.94
N LEU A 102 -14.87 12.20 -13.77
CA LEU A 102 -15.51 12.25 -15.08
C LEU A 102 -14.90 11.21 -16.01
N MET A 103 -15.75 10.47 -16.72
CA MET A 103 -15.37 9.61 -17.82
C MET A 103 -16.27 9.92 -19.02
N GLY A 104 -15.64 10.14 -20.17
CA GLY A 104 -16.33 10.44 -21.41
C GLY A 104 -16.28 9.28 -22.39
N LYS A 105 -16.72 9.58 -23.61
CA LYS A 105 -16.63 8.68 -24.77
C LYS A 105 -15.20 8.73 -25.33
N SER A 106 -15.03 8.33 -26.59
CA SER A 106 -13.71 8.17 -27.21
C SER A 106 -12.89 9.46 -27.32
N GLY A 107 -13.51 10.64 -27.21
CA GLY A 107 -12.82 11.93 -27.24
C GLY A 107 -12.12 12.33 -25.94
N GLY A 108 -12.18 11.52 -24.88
CA GLY A 108 -11.60 11.80 -23.56
C GLY A 108 -12.63 12.24 -22.52
N GLN A 109 -12.17 12.70 -21.35
CA GLN A 109 -13.07 13.00 -20.21
C GLN A 109 -14.15 14.04 -20.53
N MET A 110 -13.82 15.00 -21.42
CA MET A 110 -14.70 16.10 -21.82
C MET A 110 -15.63 15.74 -22.99
N ASP A 111 -15.50 14.54 -23.57
CA ASP A 111 -16.45 14.02 -24.55
C ASP A 111 -17.65 13.39 -23.83
N PHE A 112 -18.48 14.24 -23.25
CA PHE A 112 -19.50 13.87 -22.27
C PHE A 112 -20.52 12.83 -22.76
N LEU A 113 -21.04 12.07 -21.80
CA LEU A 113 -22.09 11.06 -21.98
C LEU A 113 -23.45 11.71 -22.22
N SER A 114 -24.46 10.90 -22.54
CA SER A 114 -25.85 11.38 -22.61
C SER A 114 -26.41 11.64 -21.20
N THR A 115 -27.49 12.42 -21.11
CA THR A 115 -28.24 12.61 -19.86
C THR A 115 -28.65 11.28 -19.22
N ALA A 116 -29.08 10.30 -20.02
CA ALA A 116 -29.41 8.97 -19.52
C ALA A 116 -28.18 8.21 -18.98
N GLY A 117 -27.03 8.38 -19.64
CA GLY A 117 -25.76 7.80 -19.17
C GLY A 117 -25.32 8.39 -17.82
N TYR A 118 -25.39 9.71 -17.66
CA TYR A 118 -25.10 10.34 -16.36
C TYR A 118 -26.12 10.00 -15.29
N SER A 119 -27.40 9.88 -15.66
CA SER A 119 -28.45 9.40 -14.74
C SER A 119 -28.14 7.99 -14.23
N LYS A 120 -27.66 7.08 -15.09
CA LYS A 120 -27.17 5.75 -14.68
C LYS A 120 -25.99 5.83 -13.71
N LEU A 121 -25.11 6.82 -13.89
CA LEU A 121 -23.97 7.11 -12.99
C LEU A 121 -24.35 8.00 -11.79
N GLY A 122 -25.64 8.18 -11.52
CA GLY A 122 -26.16 8.85 -10.32
C GLY A 122 -26.11 10.38 -10.36
N LEU A 123 -26.00 11.01 -11.53
CA LEU A 123 -26.12 12.46 -11.71
C LEU A 123 -27.48 12.84 -12.33
N PRO A 124 -28.25 13.76 -11.73
CA PRO A 124 -29.49 14.26 -12.32
C PRO A 124 -29.22 15.18 -13.53
N GLY A 125 -30.27 15.46 -14.29
CA GLY A 125 -30.18 16.22 -15.54
C GLY A 125 -29.80 17.70 -15.38
N ASP A 126 -29.87 18.24 -14.17
CA ASP A 126 -29.49 19.60 -13.79
C ASP A 126 -28.09 19.69 -13.15
N MET A 127 -27.39 18.56 -12.99
CA MET A 127 -26.01 18.47 -12.51
C MET A 127 -25.09 17.81 -13.55
N LEU A 128 -25.31 18.11 -14.83
CA LEU A 128 -24.54 17.51 -15.92
C LEU A 128 -23.26 18.30 -16.20
N PRO A 129 -22.14 17.63 -16.53
CA PRO A 129 -20.85 18.29 -16.78
C PRO A 129 -20.78 19.07 -18.10
N ASN A 130 -21.85 19.06 -18.92
CA ASN A 130 -21.98 19.96 -20.07
C ASN A 130 -22.13 21.42 -19.64
N ASP A 131 -22.56 21.67 -18.40
CA ASP A 131 -22.36 22.95 -17.73
C ASP A 131 -20.98 22.95 -17.05
N PRO A 132 -20.06 23.85 -17.45
CA PRO A 132 -18.72 23.94 -16.87
C PRO A 132 -18.69 24.14 -15.35
N ALA A 133 -19.77 24.62 -14.72
CA ALA A 133 -19.88 24.71 -13.27
C ALA A 133 -19.77 23.34 -12.56
N PHE A 134 -20.06 22.25 -13.30
CA PHE A 134 -19.98 20.87 -12.80
C PHE A 134 -18.67 20.16 -13.12
N VAL A 135 -17.66 20.89 -13.59
CA VAL A 135 -16.33 20.34 -13.90
C VAL A 135 -15.27 20.98 -13.01
N ASN A 136 -14.43 20.16 -12.38
CA ASN A 136 -13.25 20.62 -11.64
C ASN A 136 -12.00 19.87 -12.12
N GLU A 137 -10.96 20.62 -12.50
CA GLU A 137 -9.68 20.09 -13.00
C GLU A 137 -8.48 20.53 -12.14
N GLU A 138 -8.72 20.91 -10.87
CA GLU A 138 -7.67 21.36 -9.96
C GLU A 138 -6.57 20.32 -9.76
N LEU A 139 -6.92 19.03 -9.85
CA LEU A 139 -6.01 17.88 -9.75
C LEU A 139 -5.47 17.41 -11.10
N GLY A 140 -5.71 18.15 -12.20
CA GLY A 140 -5.36 17.74 -13.57
C GLY A 140 -6.25 16.65 -14.17
N LEU A 141 -6.71 15.69 -13.36
CA LEU A 141 -7.81 14.78 -13.69
C LEU A 141 -9.15 15.50 -13.53
N ALA A 142 -10.06 15.35 -14.50
CA ALA A 142 -11.38 15.99 -14.40
C ALA A 142 -12.31 15.23 -13.44
N PHE A 143 -12.80 15.93 -12.42
CA PHE A 143 -13.82 15.49 -11.48
C PHE A 143 -15.13 16.23 -11.72
N HIS A 144 -16.24 15.61 -11.34
CA HIS A 144 -17.48 16.36 -11.13
C HIS A 144 -17.23 17.34 -9.97
N SER A 145 -17.60 18.62 -10.12
CA SER A 145 -17.29 19.63 -9.09
C SER A 145 -17.91 19.31 -7.72
N ASP A 146 -19.03 18.57 -7.72
CA ASP A 146 -19.70 18.07 -6.53
C ASP A 146 -19.23 16.66 -6.08
N SER A 147 -18.08 16.18 -6.55
CA SER A 147 -17.54 14.85 -6.20
C SER A 147 -17.22 14.74 -4.71
N ALA A 148 -17.67 13.67 -4.07
CA ALA A 148 -17.32 13.35 -2.69
C ALA A 148 -15.81 13.03 -2.54
N PHE A 149 -15.22 12.26 -3.45
CA PHE A 149 -13.77 12.05 -3.48
C PHE A 149 -13.04 13.39 -3.56
N LEU A 150 -13.44 14.29 -4.47
CA LEU A 150 -12.81 15.60 -4.62
C LEU A 150 -12.90 16.43 -3.33
N ARG A 151 -14.09 16.52 -2.71
CA ARG A 151 -14.28 17.23 -1.44
C ARG A 151 -13.34 16.70 -0.36
N GLY A 152 -13.26 15.38 -0.21
CA GLY A 152 -12.35 14.73 0.74
C GLY A 152 -10.88 15.05 0.43
N ILE A 153 -10.47 15.00 -0.84
CA ILE A 153 -9.09 15.32 -1.24
C ILE A 153 -8.78 16.78 -0.92
N GLN A 154 -9.67 17.71 -1.25
CA GLN A 154 -9.50 19.15 -0.99
C GLN A 154 -9.41 19.47 0.50
N GLN A 155 -10.12 18.71 1.33
CA GLN A 155 -10.06 18.83 2.79
C GLN A 155 -8.70 18.45 3.39
N SER A 156 -7.96 17.54 2.77
CA SER A 156 -6.63 17.11 3.24
C SER A 156 -5.47 17.80 2.54
N THR A 157 -5.69 18.45 1.38
CA THR A 157 -4.61 18.97 0.52
C THR A 157 -4.53 20.48 0.49
N SER A 158 -3.31 20.99 0.36
CA SER A 158 -3.07 22.38 -0.01
C SER A 158 -3.32 22.61 -1.51
N ALA A 159 -3.53 23.88 -1.91
CA ALA A 159 -3.66 24.23 -3.32
C ALA A 159 -2.38 23.90 -4.13
N GLY A 160 -1.20 24.00 -3.50
CA GLY A 160 0.08 23.64 -4.12
C GLY A 160 0.17 22.14 -4.44
N THR A 161 -0.24 21.30 -3.50
CA THR A 161 -0.31 19.84 -3.69
C THR A 161 -1.23 19.48 -4.86
N ARG A 162 -2.41 20.13 -4.96
CA ARG A 162 -3.33 19.91 -6.08
C ARG A 162 -2.75 20.39 -7.41
N ALA A 163 -2.10 21.56 -7.42
CA ALA A 163 -1.43 22.09 -8.61
C ALA A 163 -0.34 21.13 -9.14
N ALA A 164 0.36 20.43 -8.25
CA ALA A 164 1.41 19.47 -8.58
C ALA A 164 0.92 18.02 -8.82
N THR A 165 -0.39 17.79 -8.80
CA THR A 165 -1.01 16.47 -9.06
C THR A 165 -1.61 16.42 -10.47
N ASN A 166 -1.54 15.26 -11.11
CA ASN A 166 -2.31 14.89 -12.28
C ASN A 166 -2.91 13.48 -12.10
N GLY A 167 -3.83 13.02 -12.94
CA GLY A 167 -4.37 11.66 -12.82
C GLY A 167 -5.03 11.13 -14.08
N ALA A 168 -5.24 9.82 -14.16
CA ALA A 168 -5.94 9.21 -15.28
C ALA A 168 -6.98 8.21 -14.80
N ILE A 169 -8.15 8.24 -15.45
CA ILE A 169 -9.22 7.26 -15.24
C ILE A 169 -9.13 6.14 -16.29
N ILE A 170 -9.37 4.91 -15.87
CA ILE A 170 -9.32 3.70 -16.70
C ILE A 170 -10.71 3.09 -16.74
N ALA A 171 -11.27 2.98 -17.94
CA ALA A 171 -12.50 2.23 -18.16
C ALA A 171 -12.20 0.74 -17.99
N ALA A 172 -12.84 0.08 -17.03
CA ALA A 172 -12.59 -1.31 -16.73
C ALA A 172 -13.83 -1.98 -16.17
N ARG A 173 -14.21 -3.14 -16.71
CA ARG A 173 -15.24 -3.97 -16.09
C ARG A 173 -14.66 -4.67 -14.87
N SER A 174 -15.41 -4.65 -13.77
CA SER A 174 -15.18 -5.52 -12.62
C SER A 174 -16.33 -6.51 -12.54
N GLU A 175 -16.06 -7.76 -12.18
CA GLU A 175 -17.15 -8.61 -11.70
C GLU A 175 -17.64 -8.03 -10.36
N ASN A 176 -18.92 -8.19 -10.02
CA ASN A 176 -19.48 -7.65 -8.78
C ASN A 176 -19.49 -8.75 -7.72
N ASP A 177 -19.17 -8.38 -6.47
CA ASP A 177 -19.44 -9.18 -5.28
C ASP A 177 -18.76 -10.56 -5.24
N THR A 178 -17.45 -10.62 -5.41
CA THR A 178 -16.75 -11.91 -5.28
C THR A 178 -15.49 -11.90 -4.44
N GLY A 179 -14.90 -10.75 -4.08
CA GLY A 179 -13.57 -10.70 -3.46
C GLY A 179 -12.47 -11.35 -4.33
N ASN A 180 -12.82 -11.93 -5.48
CA ASN A 180 -12.00 -12.77 -6.31
C ASN A 180 -11.43 -12.00 -7.50
N ASN A 181 -11.85 -10.75 -7.71
CA ASN A 181 -11.28 -9.93 -8.76
C ASN A 181 -9.80 -9.66 -8.45
N PRO A 182 -8.88 -10.00 -9.37
CA PRO A 182 -7.45 -9.85 -9.14
C PRO A 182 -7.01 -8.39 -9.38
N HIS A 183 -7.56 -7.43 -8.61
CA HIS A 183 -7.32 -5.99 -8.78
C HIS A 183 -6.04 -5.48 -8.12
N ASN A 184 -5.48 -6.22 -7.16
CA ASN A 184 -4.39 -5.72 -6.35
C ASN A 184 -3.03 -5.86 -7.07
N PRO A 185 -2.34 -4.74 -7.42
CA PRO A 185 -1.14 -4.77 -8.24
C PRO A 185 0.17 -4.95 -7.45
N MET A 186 0.12 -5.10 -6.13
CA MET A 186 1.27 -4.95 -5.23
C MET A 186 2.47 -5.81 -5.59
N TYR A 187 2.25 -7.10 -5.89
CA TYR A 187 3.34 -7.97 -6.32
C TYR A 187 3.95 -7.55 -7.66
N GLY A 188 3.14 -7.05 -8.58
CA GLY A 188 3.62 -6.49 -9.83
C GLY A 188 4.45 -5.23 -9.63
N ILE A 189 4.05 -4.37 -8.68
CA ILE A 189 4.80 -3.16 -8.32
C ILE A 189 6.17 -3.52 -7.74
N ASN A 190 6.23 -4.53 -6.86
CA ASN A 190 7.52 -5.04 -6.38
C ASN A 190 8.36 -5.66 -7.50
N LYS A 191 7.74 -6.43 -8.40
CA LYS A 191 8.42 -6.99 -9.57
C LYS A 191 8.94 -5.92 -10.53
N ALA A 192 8.31 -4.75 -10.59
CA ALA A 192 8.79 -3.56 -11.31
C ALA A 192 9.93 -2.82 -10.56
N GLY A 193 10.41 -3.38 -9.45
CA GLY A 193 11.59 -2.90 -8.72
C GLY A 193 11.29 -2.09 -7.46
N ALA A 194 10.02 -1.89 -7.08
CA ALA A 194 9.69 -1.18 -5.85
C ALA A 194 9.96 -2.06 -4.62
N ASP A 195 10.92 -1.66 -3.79
CA ASP A 195 11.27 -2.37 -2.55
C ASP A 195 11.63 -1.38 -1.45
N GLY A 196 11.22 -1.68 -0.22
CA GLY A 196 11.46 -0.82 0.93
C GLY A 196 12.70 -1.24 1.70
N SER A 197 13.26 -0.32 2.49
CA SER A 197 14.45 -0.64 3.30
C SER A 197 14.15 -1.61 4.46
N LEU A 198 12.89 -1.65 4.93
CA LEU A 198 12.44 -2.50 6.03
C LEU A 198 11.50 -3.61 5.57
N LEU A 199 10.50 -3.27 4.75
CA LEU A 199 9.47 -4.17 4.26
C LEU A 199 9.34 -4.05 2.75
N SER A 200 9.15 -5.15 2.04
CA SER A 200 8.89 -5.09 0.60
C SER A 200 7.49 -4.55 0.31
N LEU A 201 6.47 -5.14 0.94
CA LEU A 201 5.06 -4.78 0.76
C LEU A 201 4.36 -4.67 2.11
N VAL A 202 3.43 -3.72 2.22
CA VAL A 202 2.53 -3.60 3.38
C VAL A 202 1.07 -3.56 2.95
N GLY A 203 0.17 -4.02 3.81
CA GLY A 203 -1.26 -4.02 3.53
C GLY A 203 -2.08 -3.93 4.81
N SER A 204 -3.26 -3.33 4.73
CA SER A 204 -4.13 -3.19 5.91
C SER A 204 -4.93 -4.43 6.28
N GLN A 205 -4.90 -5.47 5.46
CA GLN A 205 -5.58 -6.75 5.70
C GLN A 205 -4.58 -7.89 5.81
N SER A 206 -4.93 -8.92 6.58
CA SER A 206 -4.11 -10.12 6.76
C SER A 206 -4.37 -11.17 5.65
N THR A 207 -4.29 -10.75 4.38
CA THR A 207 -4.53 -11.59 3.19
C THR A 207 -3.23 -11.79 2.40
N ASP A 208 -3.29 -12.50 1.27
CA ASP A 208 -2.12 -12.65 0.39
C ASP A 208 -1.83 -11.38 -0.40
N SER A 209 -2.84 -10.57 -0.71
CA SER A 209 -2.68 -9.27 -1.40
C SER A 209 -2.43 -8.11 -0.45
N GLY A 210 -2.64 -8.31 0.86
CA GLY A 210 -2.64 -7.22 1.85
C GLY A 210 -3.90 -6.37 1.82
N GLY A 211 -4.88 -6.69 0.96
CA GLY A 211 -6.17 -6.01 0.83
C GLY A 211 -7.38 -6.95 0.83
N ASN A 212 -8.54 -6.43 0.43
CA ASN A 212 -9.76 -7.21 0.20
C ASN A 212 -9.70 -7.98 -1.13
N SER A 213 -9.30 -7.28 -2.19
CA SER A 213 -9.23 -7.83 -3.55
C SER A 213 -7.99 -8.71 -3.73
N LEU A 214 -8.09 -9.79 -4.51
CA LEU A 214 -6.96 -10.67 -4.80
C LEU A 214 -5.89 -9.97 -5.66
N SER A 215 -4.68 -10.52 -5.65
CA SER A 215 -3.66 -10.20 -6.64
C SER A 215 -3.74 -11.18 -7.82
N PRO A 216 -3.34 -10.77 -9.04
CA PRO A 216 -3.20 -11.69 -10.17
C PRO A 216 -2.29 -12.87 -9.83
N MET A 217 -2.78 -14.10 -10.07
CA MET A 217 -2.10 -15.34 -9.66
C MET A 217 -0.71 -15.51 -10.27
N ASP A 218 -0.50 -14.99 -11.48
CA ASP A 218 0.78 -15.00 -12.20
C ASP A 218 1.81 -14.02 -11.63
N LEU A 219 1.39 -13.08 -10.78
CA LEU A 219 2.26 -12.10 -10.13
C LEU A 219 2.63 -12.46 -8.69
N ILE A 220 1.84 -13.32 -8.02
CA ILE A 220 2.04 -13.63 -6.60
C ILE A 220 3.45 -14.18 -6.35
N ASN A 221 4.18 -13.52 -5.44
CA ASN A 221 5.46 -13.98 -4.94
C ASN A 221 5.40 -14.16 -3.40
N PRO A 222 5.32 -15.40 -2.90
CA PRO A 222 5.23 -15.66 -1.46
C PRO A 222 6.39 -15.11 -0.62
N GLN A 223 7.56 -14.83 -1.22
CA GLN A 223 8.71 -14.28 -0.51
C GLN A 223 8.52 -12.84 -0.04
N VAL A 224 7.65 -12.08 -0.71
CA VAL A 224 7.41 -10.65 -0.42
C VAL A 224 5.97 -10.41 0.02
N ARG A 225 5.34 -11.41 0.64
CA ARG A 225 3.94 -11.30 1.08
C ARG A 225 3.74 -10.05 1.96
N PRO A 226 2.71 -9.22 1.71
CA PRO A 226 2.50 -7.98 2.45
C PRO A 226 2.39 -8.19 3.96
N THR A 227 3.12 -7.36 4.72
CA THR A 227 2.98 -7.31 6.18
C THR A 227 1.74 -6.52 6.57
N LYS A 228 0.95 -7.05 7.51
CA LYS A 228 -0.30 -6.44 7.93
C LYS A 228 -0.05 -5.23 8.83
N ILE A 229 -0.49 -4.05 8.38
CA ILE A 229 -0.37 -2.75 9.08
C ILE A 229 -1.72 -2.03 9.03
N ASP A 230 -2.43 -1.93 10.16
CA ASP A 230 -3.75 -1.26 10.23
C ASP A 230 -3.88 -0.21 11.35
N ARG A 231 -2.78 0.07 12.06
CA ARG A 231 -2.74 1.01 13.19
C ARG A 231 -1.30 1.43 13.54
N PRO A 232 -1.12 2.55 14.25
CA PRO A 232 0.21 3.04 14.65
C PRO A 232 1.05 2.03 15.44
N SER A 233 0.42 1.25 16.34
CA SER A 233 1.15 0.23 17.12
C SER A 233 1.72 -0.92 16.29
N ASP A 234 1.15 -1.20 15.11
CA ASP A 234 1.71 -2.21 14.20
C ASP A 234 3.03 -1.69 13.59
N VAL A 235 3.13 -0.37 13.36
CA VAL A 235 4.30 0.29 12.80
C VAL A 235 5.44 0.37 13.82
N THR A 236 5.15 0.81 15.04
CA THR A 236 6.15 0.87 16.11
C THR A 236 6.63 -0.52 16.55
N GLY A 237 5.80 -1.55 16.40
CA GLY A 237 6.16 -2.94 16.65
C GLY A 237 7.03 -3.61 15.56
N LEU A 238 7.28 -2.96 14.42
CA LEU A 238 8.12 -3.54 13.35
C LEU A 238 9.60 -3.62 13.74
N VAL A 239 10.03 -2.68 14.59
CA VAL A 239 11.42 -2.56 15.02
C VAL A 239 11.45 -2.62 16.53
N ASP A 240 10.91 -3.73 17.05
CA ASP A 240 11.26 -4.21 18.37
C ASP A 240 12.41 -5.21 18.16
N VAL A 241 13.65 -4.73 18.19
CA VAL A 241 14.89 -5.57 18.10
C VAL A 241 15.08 -6.44 19.36
N GLY A 242 13.98 -6.82 20.01
CA GLY A 242 13.93 -7.27 21.38
C GLY A 242 14.34 -6.14 22.33
N ASP A 243 14.25 -6.42 23.63
CA ASP A 243 14.67 -5.56 24.72
C ASP A 243 16.10 -4.98 24.61
N LEU A 244 16.89 -5.24 23.56
CA LEU A 244 18.20 -4.61 23.31
C LEU A 244 18.16 -3.08 23.37
N ILE A 245 17.15 -2.42 22.79
CA ILE A 245 16.98 -0.95 22.90
C ILE A 245 16.28 -0.56 24.21
N GLY A 246 15.53 -1.48 24.81
CA GLY A 246 15.02 -1.32 26.18
C GLY A 246 16.12 -1.41 27.25
N ILE A 247 17.28 -2.00 26.90
CA ILE A 247 18.40 -2.33 27.79
C ILE A 247 19.63 -1.44 27.56
N LEU A 248 19.95 -1.12 26.31
CA LEU A 248 21.08 -0.27 25.88
C LEU A 248 20.55 1.01 25.21
N ASP A 249 21.30 2.10 25.28
CA ASP A 249 20.99 3.23 24.39
C ASP A 249 21.32 2.88 22.92
N GLN A 250 20.76 3.66 21.99
CA GLN A 250 20.90 3.42 20.55
C GLN A 250 22.38 3.36 20.11
N GLY A 251 23.24 4.17 20.71
CA GLY A 251 24.66 4.20 20.38
C GLY A 251 25.39 2.94 20.84
N ASP A 252 25.10 2.47 22.04
CA ASP A 252 25.64 1.22 22.56
C ASP A 252 25.12 0.01 21.76
N ALA A 253 23.84 0.00 21.38
CA ALA A 253 23.27 -1.03 20.52
C ALA A 253 24.00 -1.08 19.15
N VAL A 254 24.22 0.09 18.52
CA VAL A 254 25.00 0.18 17.28
C VAL A 254 26.42 -0.35 17.51
N ALA A 255 27.14 0.12 18.53
CA ALA A 255 28.51 -0.29 18.82
C ALA A 255 28.67 -1.81 19.07
N VAL A 256 27.67 -2.43 19.71
CA VAL A 256 27.59 -3.89 19.88
C VAL A 256 27.42 -4.58 18.52
N MET A 257 26.49 -4.10 17.68
CA MET A 257 26.24 -4.66 16.35
C MET A 257 27.46 -4.51 15.43
N GLU A 258 28.17 -3.38 15.48
CA GLU A 258 29.44 -3.19 14.79
C GLU A 258 30.52 -4.17 15.28
N SER A 259 30.57 -4.40 16.59
CA SER A 259 31.53 -5.35 17.18
C SER A 259 31.23 -6.78 16.72
N ILE A 260 29.94 -7.16 16.66
CA ILE A 260 29.51 -8.45 16.14
C ILE A 260 29.86 -8.58 14.65
N GLN A 261 29.64 -7.53 13.86
CA GLN A 261 30.04 -7.49 12.45
C GLN A 261 31.55 -7.74 12.32
N ARG A 262 32.38 -7.00 13.06
CA ARG A 262 33.86 -7.11 12.97
C ARG A 262 34.36 -8.48 13.42
N ILE A 263 33.74 -9.09 14.44
CA ILE A 263 34.07 -10.45 14.90
C ILE A 263 33.67 -11.48 13.84
N SER A 264 32.47 -11.35 13.29
CA SER A 264 31.92 -12.26 12.28
C SER A 264 32.76 -12.20 11.00
N ASP A 265 33.10 -10.99 10.54
CA ASP A 265 33.97 -10.76 9.39
C ASP A 265 35.33 -11.48 9.54
N LYS A 266 36.04 -11.23 10.65
CA LYS A 266 37.31 -11.91 10.96
C LYS A 266 37.19 -13.42 11.09
N LYS A 267 36.01 -13.92 11.46
CA LYS A 267 35.76 -15.36 11.56
C LYS A 267 35.51 -15.96 10.18
N MET A 268 34.76 -15.28 9.32
CA MET A 268 34.47 -15.71 7.96
C MET A 268 35.75 -15.81 7.10
N ASP A 269 36.75 -14.97 7.34
CA ASP A 269 38.10 -15.11 6.73
C ASP A 269 38.78 -16.45 7.05
N LYS A 270 38.42 -17.08 8.18
CA LYS A 270 39.02 -18.33 8.66
C LYS A 270 38.14 -19.55 8.43
N VAL A 271 36.96 -19.36 7.84
CA VAL A 271 36.01 -20.43 7.55
C VAL A 271 36.09 -20.76 6.06
N ASN A 272 36.10 -22.05 5.72
CA ASN A 272 35.81 -22.52 4.38
C ASN A 272 34.48 -23.29 4.49
N THR A 273 33.45 -22.78 3.82
CA THR A 273 32.11 -23.37 3.86
C THR A 273 32.00 -24.69 3.09
N GLY A 274 33.02 -25.04 2.29
CA GLY A 274 33.09 -26.29 1.54
C GLY A 274 32.13 -26.37 0.34
N ILE A 275 31.51 -25.25 -0.04
CA ILE A 275 30.58 -25.14 -1.18
C ILE A 275 31.19 -24.29 -2.30
N SER A 276 30.69 -24.45 -3.53
CA SER A 276 31.21 -23.74 -4.71
C SER A 276 30.99 -22.22 -4.68
N THR A 277 30.10 -21.74 -3.81
CA THR A 277 29.74 -20.32 -3.65
C THR A 277 30.19 -19.76 -2.29
N ASP A 278 31.34 -20.24 -1.78
CA ASP A 278 31.89 -19.87 -0.47
C ASP A 278 32.02 -18.34 -0.28
N GLU A 279 32.61 -17.66 -1.26
CA GLU A 279 32.75 -16.20 -1.26
C GLU A 279 31.40 -15.48 -1.20
N VAL A 280 30.40 -15.92 -1.98
CA VAL A 280 29.06 -15.31 -1.99
C VAL A 280 28.36 -15.48 -0.64
N VAL A 281 28.49 -16.65 -0.01
CA VAL A 281 27.88 -16.90 1.30
C VAL A 281 28.58 -16.07 2.39
N LYS A 282 29.89 -15.92 2.31
CA LYS A 282 30.64 -15.04 3.23
C LYS A 282 30.21 -13.59 3.08
N ASP A 283 30.05 -13.14 1.85
CA ASP A 283 29.62 -11.77 1.55
C ASP A 283 28.18 -11.51 2.05
N LEU A 284 27.26 -12.46 1.85
CA LEU A 284 25.90 -12.39 2.40
C LEU A 284 25.89 -12.29 3.93
N VAL A 285 26.73 -13.05 4.64
CA VAL A 285 26.83 -13.00 6.10
C VAL A 285 27.40 -11.65 6.57
N ARG A 286 28.44 -11.15 5.90
CA ARG A 286 29.05 -9.84 6.18
C ARG A 286 28.04 -8.71 6.02
N CYS A 287 27.37 -8.67 4.87
CA CYS A 287 26.37 -7.65 4.57
C CYS A 287 25.12 -7.78 5.46
N GLY A 288 24.78 -9.00 5.90
CA GLY A 288 23.71 -9.22 6.86
C GLY A 288 23.94 -8.50 8.20
N TYR A 289 25.15 -8.61 8.76
CA TYR A 289 25.48 -7.92 10.01
C TYR A 289 25.60 -6.40 9.85
N ILE A 290 26.14 -5.92 8.72
CA ILE A 290 26.14 -4.47 8.40
C ILE A 290 24.71 -3.95 8.30
N LYS A 291 23.82 -4.69 7.62
CA LYS A 291 22.40 -4.35 7.52
C LYS A 291 21.74 -4.31 8.90
N SER A 292 22.02 -5.26 9.78
CA SER A 292 21.46 -5.22 11.14
C SER A 292 21.97 -4.04 11.97
N ALA A 293 23.23 -3.64 11.82
CA ALA A 293 23.77 -2.44 12.46
C ALA A 293 23.12 -1.16 11.90
N ASP A 294 22.95 -1.06 10.57
CA ASP A 294 22.23 0.05 9.92
C ASP A 294 20.77 0.14 10.38
N LEU A 295 20.07 -0.99 10.50
CA LEU A 295 18.70 -1.01 10.99
C LEU A 295 18.60 -0.57 12.45
N ALA A 296 19.55 -0.96 13.31
CA ALA A 296 19.59 -0.54 14.71
C ALA A 296 19.86 0.97 14.85
N ASP A 297 20.75 1.53 14.02
CA ASP A 297 20.97 2.98 13.99
C ASP A 297 19.72 3.71 13.48
N ARG A 298 19.11 3.27 12.38
CA ARG A 298 18.03 4.04 11.75
C ARG A 298 16.68 3.90 12.40
N PHE A 299 16.40 2.73 12.98
CA PHE A 299 15.10 2.41 13.55
C PHE A 299 15.16 2.20 15.06
N GLY A 300 16.28 2.61 15.68
CA GLY A 300 16.49 2.49 17.12
C GLY A 300 15.48 3.29 17.96
N ASN A 301 14.79 4.25 17.35
CA ASN A 301 13.72 5.01 17.98
C ASN A 301 12.36 4.69 17.31
N PRO A 302 11.47 3.92 17.96
CA PRO A 302 10.15 3.62 17.42
C PRO A 302 9.30 4.86 17.12
N ALA A 303 9.59 6.01 17.76
CA ALA A 303 8.86 7.25 17.50
C ALA A 303 9.09 7.80 16.08
N ASP A 304 10.21 7.44 15.42
CA ASP A 304 10.49 7.91 14.04
C ASP A 304 9.60 7.21 13.00
N LEU A 305 9.10 6.03 13.37
CA LEU A 305 8.14 5.25 12.59
C LEU A 305 6.69 5.62 12.92
N ASP A 306 6.43 6.14 14.13
CA ASP A 306 5.08 6.38 14.62
C ASP A 306 4.39 7.54 13.87
N PRO A 307 3.32 7.28 13.10
CA PRO A 307 2.57 8.35 12.45
C PRO A 307 1.89 9.31 13.44
N MET A 308 1.67 8.91 14.69
CA MET A 308 1.10 9.79 15.73
C MET A 308 2.10 10.82 16.26
N ALA A 309 3.40 10.49 16.21
CA ALA A 309 4.48 11.36 16.63
C ALA A 309 4.94 12.30 15.52
N ASP A 310 4.56 12.03 14.26
CA ASP A 310 4.92 12.83 13.10
C ASP A 310 4.05 14.11 13.02
N PRO A 311 4.63 15.31 13.22
CA PRO A 311 3.90 16.57 13.23
C PRO A 311 3.35 16.97 11.84
N ASP A 312 3.86 16.39 10.76
CA ASP A 312 3.33 16.58 9.41
C ASP A 312 2.06 15.76 9.16
N ILE A 313 1.85 14.71 9.95
CA ILE A 313 0.67 13.86 9.87
C ILE A 313 -0.38 14.27 10.91
N VAL A 314 0.00 14.32 12.18
CA VAL A 314 -0.92 14.56 13.30
C VAL A 314 -0.47 15.75 14.14
N GLY A 315 -1.38 16.69 14.40
CA GLY A 315 -1.14 17.79 15.33
C GLY A 315 -1.70 19.12 14.82
N PRO A 316 -1.37 20.25 15.49
CA PRO A 316 -1.90 21.56 15.14
C PRO A 316 -1.57 22.03 13.71
N GLY A 317 -0.45 21.57 13.16
CA GLY A 317 -0.04 21.80 11.76
C GLY A 317 -0.12 20.56 10.87
N GLY A 318 -0.53 19.42 11.42
CA GLY A 318 -0.60 18.15 10.70
C GLY A 318 -1.79 18.10 9.74
N ILE A 319 -1.82 17.06 8.91
CA ILE A 319 -2.96 16.78 8.01
C ILE A 319 -4.24 16.48 8.80
N PHE A 320 -4.09 15.78 9.92
CA PHE A 320 -5.16 15.45 10.84
C PHE A 320 -4.97 16.16 12.18
N SER A 321 -6.06 16.66 12.75
CA SER A 321 -6.06 17.00 14.17
C SER A 321 -5.95 15.71 15.00
N SER A 322 -5.39 15.80 16.21
CA SER A 322 -5.32 14.66 17.12
C SER A 322 -6.70 14.07 17.45
N THR A 323 -7.75 14.90 17.47
CA THR A 323 -9.12 14.45 17.73
C THR A 323 -9.67 13.63 16.57
N GLU A 324 -9.54 14.12 15.33
CA GLU A 324 -9.97 13.40 14.13
C GLU A 324 -9.20 12.09 13.95
N PHE A 325 -7.89 12.13 14.15
CA PHE A 325 -7.04 10.97 14.03
C PHE A 325 -7.45 9.86 15.01
N ASN A 326 -7.75 10.22 16.26
CA ASN A 326 -8.14 9.25 17.28
C ASN A 326 -9.57 8.73 17.12
N SER A 327 -10.45 9.45 16.43
CA SER A 327 -11.84 9.03 16.20
C SER A 327 -12.04 8.16 14.97
N SER A 328 -11.04 8.07 14.07
CA SER A 328 -11.16 7.34 12.81
C SER A 328 -10.09 6.27 12.64
N ARG A 329 -10.53 5.00 12.55
CA ARG A 329 -9.65 3.88 12.20
C ARG A 329 -9.10 3.98 10.78
N ASP A 330 -9.84 4.61 9.87
CA ASP A 330 -9.38 4.81 8.49
C ASP A 330 -8.24 5.81 8.40
N PHE A 331 -8.25 6.86 9.23
CA PHE A 331 -7.13 7.82 9.32
C PHE A 331 -5.89 7.18 9.94
N GLN A 332 -6.05 6.41 11.02
CA GLN A 332 -4.96 5.67 11.65
C GLN A 332 -4.27 4.71 10.69
N LYS A 333 -5.06 3.87 10.02
CA LYS A 333 -4.59 2.92 9.01
C LYS A 333 -3.90 3.62 7.84
N THR A 334 -4.51 4.66 7.29
CA THR A 334 -3.97 5.43 6.17
C THR A 334 -2.63 6.05 6.55
N ALA A 335 -2.56 6.69 7.71
CA ALA A 335 -1.34 7.31 8.20
C ALA A 335 -0.20 6.29 8.44
N SER A 336 -0.52 5.13 9.00
CA SER A 336 0.45 4.05 9.19
C SER A 336 1.04 3.54 7.89
N VAL A 337 0.19 3.27 6.89
CA VAL A 337 0.65 2.79 5.58
C VAL A 337 1.41 3.89 4.82
N MET A 338 0.86 5.11 4.78
CA MET A 338 1.48 6.20 4.02
C MET A 338 2.84 6.61 4.61
N LYS A 339 2.99 6.62 5.94
CA LYS A 339 4.26 6.90 6.62
C LYS A 339 5.34 5.93 6.19
N LEU A 340 5.05 4.63 6.25
CA LEU A 340 6.01 3.58 5.86
C LEU A 340 6.40 3.67 4.38
N VAL A 341 5.42 3.88 3.50
CA VAL A 341 5.65 3.89 2.05
C VAL A 341 6.38 5.16 1.59
N LEU A 342 5.94 6.34 2.04
CA LEU A 342 6.54 7.62 1.62
C LEU A 342 7.91 7.89 2.27
N SER A 343 8.21 7.25 3.41
CA SER A 343 9.55 7.29 4.01
C SER A 343 10.53 6.26 3.41
N GLY A 344 10.09 5.46 2.42
CA GLY A 344 10.91 4.42 1.79
C GLY A 344 11.13 3.17 2.64
N TYR A 345 10.40 3.02 3.75
CA TYR A 345 10.49 1.85 4.62
C TYR A 345 9.72 0.66 4.06
N ALA A 346 8.65 0.92 3.32
CA ALA A 346 7.90 -0.06 2.54
C ALA A 346 7.95 0.27 1.04
N GLY A 347 8.11 -0.74 0.17
CA GLY A 347 8.16 -0.53 -1.28
C GLY A 347 6.81 -0.09 -1.88
N ALA A 348 5.72 -0.68 -1.39
CA ALA A 348 4.36 -0.27 -1.73
C ALA A 348 3.37 -0.62 -0.61
N GLY A 349 2.20 0.01 -0.62
CA GLY A 349 1.15 -0.18 0.40
C GLY A 349 -0.27 -0.35 -0.15
N THR A 350 -1.05 -1.25 0.46
CA THR A 350 -2.52 -1.35 0.23
C THR A 350 -3.30 -0.85 1.44
N ILE A 351 -4.21 0.09 1.22
CA ILE A 351 -5.19 0.57 2.20
C ILE A 351 -6.57 0.08 1.76
N THR A 352 -7.18 -0.81 2.52
CA THR A 352 -8.53 -1.30 2.27
C THR A 352 -9.53 -0.48 3.05
N MET A 353 -10.54 0.04 2.39
CA MET A 353 -11.65 0.74 3.03
C MET A 353 -12.94 -0.06 2.79
N GLY A 354 -13.70 -0.30 3.86
CA GLY A 354 -14.89 -1.14 3.82
C GLY A 354 -16.18 -0.37 3.64
N GLY A 355 -17.24 -1.09 3.25
CA GLY A 355 -18.58 -0.53 3.14
C GLY A 355 -18.85 0.13 1.79
N TYR A 356 -18.24 -0.28 0.69
CA TYR A 356 -18.57 0.30 -0.61
C TYR A 356 -19.76 -0.42 -1.26
N ASP A 357 -20.48 -1.26 -0.52
CA ASP A 357 -21.80 -1.77 -0.91
C ASP A 357 -22.88 -0.73 -0.52
N TYR A 358 -23.42 -0.04 -1.51
CA TYR A 358 -24.39 1.05 -1.33
C TYR A 358 -25.85 0.64 -1.58
N HIS A 359 -26.20 -0.65 -1.59
CA HIS A 359 -27.60 -1.06 -1.81
C HIS A 359 -28.53 -0.80 -0.61
N THR A 360 -28.20 0.18 0.23
CA THR A 360 -29.03 0.65 1.35
C THR A 360 -30.26 1.42 0.91
N GLY A 361 -30.41 1.69 -0.39
CA GLY A 361 -31.55 2.44 -0.95
C GLY A 361 -31.48 3.94 -0.66
N GLU A 362 -30.28 4.47 -0.41
CA GLU A 362 -30.01 5.88 -0.19
C GLU A 362 -28.62 6.27 -0.75
N ARG A 363 -28.43 7.56 -1.03
CA ARG A 363 -27.20 8.08 -1.64
C ARG A 363 -26.22 8.64 -0.61
N GLY A 364 -26.72 9.20 0.49
CA GLY A 364 -25.93 9.92 1.49
C GLY A 364 -24.81 9.09 2.14
N THR A 365 -25.01 7.81 2.44
CA THR A 365 -23.94 6.92 2.96
C THR A 365 -22.85 6.73 1.95
N GLY A 366 -23.20 6.60 0.66
CA GLY A 366 -22.22 6.54 -0.41
C GLY A 366 -21.36 7.79 -0.47
N GLU A 367 -22.00 8.97 -0.46
CA GLU A 367 -21.29 10.26 -0.44
C GLU A 367 -20.38 10.41 0.78
N ARG A 368 -20.84 10.04 2.00
CA ARG A 368 -20.00 10.11 3.21
C ARG A 368 -18.80 9.16 3.15
N ARG A 369 -18.98 7.95 2.60
CA ARG A 369 -17.89 6.98 2.45
C ARG A 369 -16.88 7.41 1.39
N ASP A 370 -17.36 7.93 0.27
CA ASP A 370 -16.51 8.50 -0.77
C ASP A 370 -15.74 9.71 -0.24
N GLU A 371 -16.38 10.59 0.54
CA GLU A 371 -15.70 11.73 1.15
C GLU A 371 -14.61 11.29 2.13
N LEU A 372 -14.87 10.25 2.93
CA LEU A 372 -13.86 9.66 3.81
C LEU A 372 -12.68 9.04 3.02
N ALA A 373 -12.96 8.34 1.92
CA ALA A 373 -11.93 7.83 1.02
C ALA A 373 -11.10 8.98 0.43
N GLY A 374 -11.77 10.03 -0.07
CA GLY A 374 -11.13 11.22 -0.58
C GLY A 374 -10.23 11.88 0.46
N ARG A 375 -10.67 11.95 1.73
CA ARG A 375 -9.87 12.48 2.84
C ARG A 375 -8.59 11.68 3.03
N CYS A 376 -8.67 10.35 2.96
CA CYS A 376 -7.50 9.47 3.06
C CYS A 376 -6.57 9.59 1.85
N MET A 377 -7.12 9.65 0.63
CA MET A 377 -6.34 9.85 -0.60
C MET A 377 -5.59 11.18 -0.57
N GLY A 378 -6.28 12.27 -0.20
CA GLY A 378 -5.69 13.59 -0.07
C GLY A 378 -4.61 13.64 1.01
N ALA A 379 -4.75 12.88 2.10
CA ALA A 379 -3.72 12.79 3.13
C ALA A 379 -2.43 12.17 2.61
N CYS A 380 -2.51 11.12 1.78
CA CYS A 380 -1.33 10.54 1.14
C CYS A 380 -0.64 11.55 0.19
N LEU A 381 -1.41 12.29 -0.61
CA LEU A 381 -0.86 13.32 -1.51
C LEU A 381 -0.22 14.48 -0.74
N GLU A 382 -0.88 14.97 0.31
CA GLU A 382 -0.35 16.06 1.14
C GLU A 382 0.89 15.64 1.91
N TYR A 383 0.92 14.42 2.45
CA TYR A 383 2.11 13.92 3.12
C TYR A 383 3.28 13.78 2.15
N ALA A 384 3.03 13.26 0.94
CA ALA A 384 4.03 13.20 -0.12
C ALA A 384 4.60 14.59 -0.45
N ALA A 385 3.75 15.63 -0.47
CA ALA A 385 4.18 17.01 -0.66
C ALA A 385 5.04 17.54 0.48
N ARG A 386 4.66 17.27 1.73
CA ARG A 386 5.41 17.71 2.93
C ARG A 386 6.80 17.08 3.02
N VAL A 387 6.93 15.82 2.61
CA VAL A 387 8.21 15.10 2.60
C VAL A 387 8.97 15.21 1.27
N GLY A 388 8.43 15.94 0.29
CA GLY A 388 9.10 16.19 -1.00
C GLY A 388 9.26 14.96 -1.89
N MET A 389 8.35 13.99 -1.79
CA MET A 389 8.42 12.72 -2.51
C MET A 389 7.33 12.62 -3.60
N PRO A 390 7.63 12.12 -4.81
CA PRO A 390 6.59 11.76 -5.76
C PRO A 390 5.74 10.60 -5.21
N LEU A 391 4.51 10.47 -5.70
CA LEU A 391 3.60 9.39 -5.30
C LEU A 391 2.73 8.99 -6.47
N MET A 392 2.61 7.69 -6.73
CA MET A 392 1.52 7.14 -7.52
C MET A 392 0.48 6.52 -6.58
N LEU A 393 -0.73 7.07 -6.61
CA LEU A 393 -1.88 6.64 -5.81
C LEU A 393 -2.91 5.99 -6.73
N TYR A 394 -3.17 4.70 -6.56
CA TYR A 394 -4.14 3.95 -7.37
C TYR A 394 -5.42 3.68 -6.58
N VAL A 395 -6.59 3.83 -7.19
CA VAL A 395 -7.89 3.61 -6.54
C VAL A 395 -8.71 2.67 -7.39
N PHE A 396 -9.18 1.59 -6.76
CA PHE A 396 -10.01 0.58 -7.39
C PHE A 396 -11.07 0.07 -6.43
N SER A 397 -12.06 -0.63 -6.99
CA SER A 397 -13.16 -1.19 -6.22
C SER A 397 -13.54 -2.56 -6.78
N ASP A 398 -14.02 -3.43 -5.89
CA ASP A 398 -14.45 -4.80 -6.19
C ASP A 398 -15.91 -4.85 -6.69
N GLY A 399 -16.23 -3.93 -7.60
CA GLY A 399 -17.58 -3.75 -8.14
C GLY A 399 -17.86 -2.30 -8.51
N SER A 400 -19.08 -2.06 -8.93
CA SER A 400 -19.60 -0.71 -9.18
C SER A 400 -21.12 -0.68 -9.08
N VAL A 401 -21.67 0.51 -8.91
CA VAL A 401 -23.11 0.74 -8.73
C VAL A 401 -23.74 1.47 -9.92
N SER A 402 -25.06 1.42 -9.98
CA SER A 402 -25.86 2.26 -10.86
C SER A 402 -27.13 2.79 -10.19
N SER A 403 -27.58 3.94 -10.68
CA SER A 403 -28.84 4.55 -10.29
C SER A 403 -29.93 4.29 -11.34
N ASN A 404 -31.18 4.26 -10.89
CA ASN A 404 -32.35 4.26 -11.76
C ASN A 404 -32.95 5.67 -11.97
N GLY A 405 -32.25 6.72 -11.49
CA GLY A 405 -32.67 8.11 -11.62
C GLY A 405 -33.60 8.62 -10.51
N ARG A 406 -33.95 7.80 -9.52
CA ARG A 406 -34.62 8.29 -8.31
C ARG A 406 -33.67 9.18 -7.52
N ILE A 407 -34.14 10.37 -7.16
CA ILE A 407 -33.35 11.37 -6.45
C ILE A 407 -33.48 11.19 -4.94
N ASP A 408 -32.35 11.31 -4.25
CA ASP A 408 -32.28 11.46 -2.80
C ASP A 408 -31.99 12.93 -2.47
N ASP A 409 -33.04 13.62 -2.01
CA ASP A 409 -33.01 15.05 -1.65
C ASP A 409 -32.49 15.31 -0.24
N SER A 410 -31.97 14.29 0.46
CA SER A 410 -31.32 14.51 1.75
C SER A 410 -30.07 15.39 1.59
N GLU A 411 -29.74 16.14 2.63
CA GLU A 411 -28.57 17.03 2.65
C GLU A 411 -27.28 16.26 2.31
N ASP A 412 -27.13 15.05 2.84
CA ASP A 412 -25.97 14.19 2.61
C ASP A 412 -25.92 13.62 1.19
N ALA A 413 -27.07 13.44 0.53
CA ALA A 413 -27.15 12.93 -0.83
C ALA A 413 -26.98 14.01 -1.90
N ARG A 414 -27.13 15.29 -1.52
CA ARG A 414 -26.89 16.46 -2.37
C ARG A 414 -27.76 16.50 -3.64
N GLY A 415 -28.97 15.93 -3.58
CA GLY A 415 -29.90 15.90 -4.72
C GLY A 415 -29.47 14.96 -5.84
N LYS A 416 -28.61 13.98 -5.57
CA LYS A 416 -28.11 13.03 -6.56
C LYS A 416 -28.95 11.75 -6.62
N GLY A 417 -28.71 10.94 -7.64
CA GLY A 417 -29.41 9.67 -7.83
C GLY A 417 -29.06 8.63 -6.76
N GLU A 418 -30.08 7.96 -6.22
CA GLU A 418 -29.98 6.80 -5.32
C GLU A 418 -29.23 5.65 -6.01
N TRP A 419 -28.42 4.93 -5.24
CA TRP A 419 -27.81 3.69 -5.70
C TRP A 419 -28.80 2.54 -5.57
N THR A 420 -29.17 1.96 -6.71
CA THR A 420 -30.28 0.99 -6.78
C THR A 420 -29.85 -0.43 -7.04
N GLY A 421 -28.58 -0.62 -7.39
CA GLY A 421 -28.01 -1.95 -7.58
C GLY A 421 -26.62 -1.91 -8.18
N ASP A 422 -26.02 -3.08 -8.10
CA ASP A 422 -24.72 -3.41 -8.66
C ASP A 422 -24.74 -3.45 -10.19
N ASN A 423 -23.69 -2.91 -10.80
CA ASN A 423 -23.59 -2.82 -12.25
C ASN A 423 -22.15 -2.86 -12.77
N GLN A 424 -21.69 -4.05 -13.16
CA GLN A 424 -20.34 -4.27 -13.71
C GLN A 424 -19.99 -3.39 -14.92
N GLN A 425 -20.99 -2.85 -15.61
CA GLN A 425 -20.78 -2.06 -16.83
C GLN A 425 -20.44 -0.59 -16.54
N THR A 426 -20.54 -0.12 -15.30
CA THR A 426 -20.21 1.26 -14.91
C THR A 426 -18.88 1.35 -14.17
N ALA A 427 -18.17 0.23 -14.02
CA ALA A 427 -16.91 0.17 -13.30
C ALA A 427 -15.81 0.99 -13.97
N ALA A 428 -14.96 1.56 -13.13
CA ALA A 428 -13.75 2.25 -13.51
C ALA A 428 -12.76 2.17 -12.34
N SER A 429 -11.48 2.37 -12.64
CA SER A 429 -10.47 2.67 -11.65
C SER A 429 -9.77 3.96 -12.06
N PHE A 430 -9.02 4.58 -11.16
CA PHE A 430 -8.21 5.73 -11.51
C PHE A 430 -6.93 5.75 -10.70
N PHE A 431 -5.97 6.53 -11.15
CA PHE A 431 -4.81 6.84 -10.35
C PHE A 431 -4.50 8.33 -10.41
N LEU A 432 -3.92 8.83 -9.33
CA LEU A 432 -3.35 10.15 -9.20
C LEU A 432 -1.83 10.03 -9.07
N VAL A 433 -1.11 10.97 -9.66
CA VAL A 433 0.34 11.08 -9.58
C VAL A 433 0.67 12.47 -9.05
N TYR A 434 1.31 12.51 -7.90
CA TYR A 434 1.91 13.73 -7.35
C TYR A 434 3.40 13.77 -7.74
N ASN A 435 3.87 14.94 -8.16
CA ASN A 435 5.29 15.17 -8.42
C ASN A 435 5.74 16.48 -7.77
N PRO A 436 6.70 16.45 -6.83
CA PRO A 436 7.18 17.65 -6.14
C PRO A 436 7.80 18.69 -7.07
N ASN A 437 8.26 18.27 -8.25
CA ASN A 437 8.89 19.15 -9.25
C ASN A 437 7.89 19.81 -10.21
N GLY A 438 6.58 19.58 -10.04
CA GLY A 438 5.52 20.15 -10.85
C GLY A 438 4.60 19.10 -11.46
N ARG A 439 3.42 19.54 -11.92
CA ARG A 439 2.36 18.66 -12.43
C ARG A 439 2.89 17.67 -13.47
N PRO A 440 2.61 16.35 -13.32
CA PRO A 440 2.93 15.37 -14.35
C PRO A 440 2.29 15.75 -15.71
N THR A 441 3.08 15.73 -16.78
CA THR A 441 2.63 16.06 -18.14
C THR A 441 1.73 14.94 -18.68
N PRO A 442 0.45 15.22 -18.99
CA PRO A 442 -0.45 14.21 -19.51
C PRO A 442 -0.19 13.95 -21.00
N ILE A 443 -0.02 12.67 -21.34
CA ILE A 443 -0.29 12.16 -22.69
C ILE A 443 -1.81 12.02 -22.85
N ARG A 444 -2.49 11.52 -21.80
CA ARG A 444 -3.96 11.41 -21.71
C ARG A 444 -4.40 11.20 -20.26
N ASN A 445 -5.57 11.75 -19.93
CA ASN A 445 -6.22 11.56 -18.62
C ASN A 445 -7.30 10.47 -18.63
N GLN A 446 -7.48 9.78 -19.75
CA GLN A 446 -8.45 8.69 -19.89
C GLN A 446 -7.84 7.54 -20.71
N ILE A 447 -8.01 6.32 -20.21
CA ILE A 447 -7.65 5.07 -20.90
C ILE A 447 -8.93 4.23 -21.08
N GLY A 448 -9.19 3.83 -22.32
CA GLY A 448 -10.51 3.30 -22.70
C GLY A 448 -11.59 4.38 -22.69
N PHE A 449 -12.86 3.99 -22.84
CA PHE A 449 -13.98 4.93 -22.81
C PHE A 449 -15.32 4.25 -22.49
N MET A 450 -16.32 5.08 -22.17
CA MET A 450 -17.72 4.66 -22.05
C MET A 450 -18.51 4.97 -23.32
N ARG A 451 -19.55 4.17 -23.57
CA ARG A 451 -20.60 4.50 -24.54
C ARG A 451 -21.48 5.61 -23.99
N ALA A 452 -22.27 6.24 -24.85
CA ALA A 452 -23.14 7.37 -24.47
C ALA A 452 -24.15 7.03 -23.35
N ASP A 453 -24.47 5.76 -23.14
CA ASP A 453 -25.36 5.25 -22.08
C ASP A 453 -24.65 5.02 -20.73
N GLY A 454 -23.37 5.39 -20.60
CA GLY A 454 -22.57 5.20 -19.38
C GLY A 454 -22.07 3.77 -19.16
N SER A 455 -22.15 2.91 -20.18
CA SER A 455 -21.59 1.56 -20.12
C SER A 455 -20.16 1.54 -20.68
N VAL A 456 -19.23 0.83 -20.05
CA VAL A 456 -17.86 0.61 -20.54
C VAL A 456 -17.89 0.00 -21.95
N GLU A 457 -17.14 0.60 -22.89
CA GLU A 457 -16.88 -0.02 -24.19
C GLU A 457 -15.76 -1.05 -24.05
N THR A 458 -16.11 -2.34 -24.05
CA THR A 458 -15.17 -3.44 -23.79
C THR A 458 -14.10 -3.59 -24.88
N ALA A 459 -14.35 -3.08 -26.09
CA ALA A 459 -13.35 -3.06 -27.16
C ALA A 459 -12.38 -1.85 -27.08
N SER A 460 -12.59 -0.92 -26.12
CA SER A 460 -11.82 0.34 -26.06
C SER A 460 -10.37 0.16 -25.62
N SER A 461 -10.08 -0.84 -24.78
CA SER A 461 -8.74 -1.19 -24.34
C SER A 461 -8.70 -2.61 -23.77
N PRO A 462 -7.51 -3.23 -23.63
CA PRO A 462 -7.38 -4.49 -22.89
C PRO A 462 -7.94 -4.41 -21.45
N ALA A 463 -7.66 -3.30 -20.75
CA ALA A 463 -8.17 -3.06 -19.39
C ALA A 463 -9.70 -3.03 -19.31
N ALA A 464 -10.40 -2.60 -20.37
CA ALA A 464 -11.85 -2.51 -20.40
C ALA A 464 -12.57 -3.87 -20.30
N ASN A 465 -11.87 -4.96 -20.67
CA ASN A 465 -12.49 -6.28 -20.80
C ASN A 465 -11.92 -7.33 -19.83
N ASN A 466 -10.78 -7.08 -19.19
CA ASN A 466 -10.14 -8.07 -18.30
C ASN A 466 -9.41 -7.40 -17.13
N VAL A 467 -9.74 -7.82 -15.91
CA VAL A 467 -9.16 -7.28 -14.67
C VAL A 467 -7.64 -7.50 -14.57
N ASN A 468 -7.11 -8.64 -15.04
CA ASN A 468 -5.66 -8.84 -15.05
C ASN A 468 -4.98 -7.85 -16.01
N GLN A 469 -5.61 -7.53 -17.14
CA GLN A 469 -5.11 -6.53 -18.08
C GLN A 469 -5.25 -5.10 -17.55
N LEU A 470 -6.24 -4.84 -16.69
CA LEU A 470 -6.32 -3.60 -15.92
C LEU A 470 -5.08 -3.47 -15.01
N VAL A 471 -4.78 -4.49 -14.20
CA VAL A 471 -3.57 -4.47 -13.34
C VAL A 471 -2.31 -4.29 -14.17
N GLN A 472 -2.15 -5.02 -15.27
CA GLN A 472 -1.02 -4.85 -16.17
C GLN A 472 -0.93 -3.43 -16.75
N THR A 473 -2.07 -2.78 -17.02
CA THR A 473 -2.11 -1.38 -17.48
C THR A 473 -1.61 -0.43 -16.39
N VAL A 474 -1.94 -0.67 -15.13
CA VAL A 474 -1.41 0.10 -13.98
C VAL A 474 0.10 -0.11 -13.86
N LEU A 475 0.58 -1.35 -13.97
CA LEU A 475 2.01 -1.67 -13.93
C LEU A 475 2.79 -1.02 -15.07
N LEU A 476 2.21 -1.00 -16.28
CA LEU A 476 2.80 -0.31 -17.42
C LEU A 476 2.93 1.19 -17.16
N ASN A 477 1.90 1.82 -16.61
CA ASN A 477 1.94 3.24 -16.24
C ASN A 477 2.96 3.50 -15.12
N TYR A 478 3.07 2.61 -14.13
CA TYR A 478 4.10 2.71 -13.10
C TYR A 478 5.52 2.67 -13.68
N MET A 479 5.81 1.72 -14.58
CA MET A 479 7.11 1.67 -15.28
C MET A 479 7.34 2.90 -16.17
N ALA A 480 6.29 3.40 -16.84
CA ALA A 480 6.38 4.60 -17.67
C ALA A 480 6.73 5.86 -16.86
N LEU A 481 6.26 5.99 -15.62
CA LEU A 481 6.67 7.08 -14.72
C LEU A 481 8.18 7.09 -14.43
N HIS A 482 8.86 5.96 -14.62
CA HIS A 482 10.32 5.82 -14.46
C HIS A 482 11.07 5.82 -15.80
N GLY A 483 10.38 5.93 -16.94
CA GLY A 483 11.00 5.79 -18.28
C GLY A 483 11.34 4.35 -18.67
N GLU A 484 10.78 3.35 -17.97
CA GLU A 484 11.13 1.93 -18.11
C GLU A 484 10.11 1.13 -18.93
N GLN A 485 9.13 1.78 -19.56
CA GLN A 485 8.06 1.13 -20.31
C GLN A 485 8.56 0.18 -21.42
N ALA A 486 9.77 0.40 -21.95
CA ALA A 486 10.38 -0.46 -22.95
C ALA A 486 10.69 -1.88 -22.41
N ASP A 487 10.94 -2.00 -21.11
CA ASP A 487 11.28 -3.27 -20.44
C ASP A 487 10.04 -4.02 -19.96
N PHE A 488 8.83 -3.46 -20.14
CA PHE A 488 7.58 -4.05 -19.65
C PHE A 488 7.39 -5.49 -20.14
N ALA A 489 7.65 -5.75 -21.42
CA ALA A 489 7.48 -7.07 -22.01
C ALA A 489 8.46 -8.13 -21.46
N SER A 490 9.68 -7.71 -21.11
CA SER A 490 10.66 -8.59 -20.45
C SER A 490 10.35 -8.81 -18.97
N THR A 491 9.90 -7.78 -18.25
CA THR A 491 9.57 -7.88 -16.83
C THR A 491 8.29 -8.69 -16.61
N PHE A 492 7.28 -8.49 -17.45
CA PHE A 492 5.98 -9.15 -17.40
C PHE A 492 5.77 -10.06 -18.62
N MET A 493 6.63 -11.07 -18.76
CA MET A 493 6.53 -12.06 -19.82
C MET A 493 5.12 -12.67 -19.89
N GLY A 494 4.52 -12.68 -21.07
CA GLY A 494 3.16 -13.21 -21.28
C GLY A 494 2.03 -12.23 -20.95
N HIS A 495 2.32 -10.94 -20.75
CA HIS A 495 1.28 -9.92 -20.54
C HIS A 495 0.26 -9.86 -21.70
N GLY A 496 -0.95 -9.41 -21.39
CA GLY A 496 -2.09 -9.34 -22.31
C GLY A 496 -2.29 -7.99 -23.02
N LEU A 497 -1.41 -7.01 -22.81
CA LEU A 497 -1.56 -5.64 -23.35
C LEU A 497 -1.32 -5.49 -24.87
N GLY A 498 -0.95 -6.57 -25.57
CA GLY A 498 -0.64 -6.54 -27.00
C GLY A 498 0.75 -5.98 -27.31
N ASN A 499 0.97 -5.55 -28.56
CA ASN A 499 2.27 -5.05 -29.03
C ASN A 499 2.61 -3.66 -28.47
N THR A 500 3.83 -3.17 -28.75
CA THR A 500 4.32 -1.86 -28.30
C THR A 500 3.37 -0.71 -28.65
N ALA A 501 2.84 -0.68 -29.87
CA ALA A 501 1.89 0.37 -30.28
C ALA A 501 0.58 0.33 -29.47
N SER A 502 0.12 -0.86 -29.04
CA SER A 502 -1.00 -0.97 -28.10
C SER A 502 -0.64 -0.46 -26.72
N GLN A 503 0.56 -0.75 -26.22
CA GLN A 503 1.04 -0.29 -24.92
C GLN A 503 1.16 1.24 -24.87
N GLU A 504 1.69 1.88 -25.92
CA GLU A 504 1.78 3.34 -26.03
C GLU A 504 0.41 4.03 -25.93
N ARG A 505 -0.68 3.37 -26.36
CA ARG A 505 -2.07 3.86 -26.22
C ARG A 505 -2.65 3.70 -24.81
N LEU A 506 -1.91 3.07 -23.89
CA LEU A 506 -2.30 2.84 -22.51
C LEU A 506 -1.49 3.66 -21.50
N ILE A 507 -0.45 4.38 -21.94
CA ILE A 507 0.35 5.26 -21.05
C ILE A 507 -0.36 6.61 -20.88
N ALA A 508 -0.50 7.07 -19.64
CA ALA A 508 -1.19 8.31 -19.28
C ALA A 508 -0.26 9.52 -19.23
N PHE A 509 0.99 9.33 -18.79
CA PHE A 509 1.92 10.42 -18.48
C PHE A 509 3.30 10.17 -19.09
N ASP A 510 4.01 11.26 -19.34
CA ASP A 510 5.46 11.21 -19.52
C ASP A 510 6.16 10.76 -18.23
N SER A 511 7.43 10.36 -18.33
CA SER A 511 8.24 9.96 -17.18
C SER A 511 8.39 11.09 -16.16
N VAL A 512 8.20 10.79 -14.88
CA VAL A 512 8.41 11.71 -13.75
C VAL A 512 9.85 11.63 -13.25
N VAL A 513 10.46 10.44 -13.30
CA VAL A 513 11.86 10.18 -12.95
C VAL A 513 12.54 9.35 -14.03
N ASN A 514 13.88 9.25 -13.98
CA ASN A 514 14.66 8.40 -14.87
C ASN A 514 15.22 7.21 -14.08
N GLY A 515 14.49 6.11 -14.05
CA GLY A 515 14.80 4.89 -13.30
C GLY A 515 14.48 5.01 -11.80
N THR A 516 15.13 5.93 -11.09
CA THR A 516 14.95 6.15 -9.65
C THR A 516 14.80 7.64 -9.32
N ILE A 517 14.25 7.92 -8.15
CA ILE A 517 14.19 9.26 -7.58
C ILE A 517 15.63 9.73 -7.34
N PRO A 518 16.01 10.93 -7.80
CA PRO A 518 17.32 11.49 -7.51
C PRO A 518 17.52 11.62 -5.99
N SER A 519 18.71 11.30 -5.49
CA SER A 519 19.08 11.63 -4.11
C SER A 519 18.93 13.13 -3.91
N GLN A 520 18.12 13.54 -2.94
CA GLN A 520 18.02 14.95 -2.53
C GLN A 520 19.42 15.43 -2.09
N PRO A 521 19.85 16.64 -2.49
CA PRO A 521 21.17 17.19 -2.19
C PRO A 521 21.41 17.44 -0.70
#